data_AF-A0AAT9HJQ0-F1
#
_entry.id   AF-A0AAT9HJQ0-F1
#
_cell.length_a   1.000
_cell.length_b   1.000
_cell.length_c   1.000
_cell.angle_alpha   90.00
_cell.angle_beta   90.00
_cell.angle_gamma   90.00
#
_symmetry.space_group_name_H-M   'P 1'
#
loop_
_entity.id
_entity.type
_entity.pdbx_description
1 polymer ?
#
loop_
_entity_poly.entity_id
_entity_poly.type
_entity_poly.pdbx_seq_one_letter_code
_entity_poly.pdbx_strand_id
1 'polypeptide(L)'
;MQLLDEAGGLEPFEQKALAAALAPWRERYPDVRVIEHVEMGSAGQVLLSVAGTAQLMVVGRRAHRTAVGARIGSVAYGVLHHADCPVAVVPPA
;
A
#
# COMPACT_ATOMS: atom_id res chain seq x y z
N MET A 1 -1.90 -19.92 16.80
CA MET A 1 -2.38 -19.49 15.46
C MET A 1 -3.89 -19.63 15.34
N GLN A 2 -4.50 -20.71 15.85
CA GLN A 2 -5.95 -20.92 15.91
C GLN A 2 -6.73 -19.96 16.85
N LEU A 3 -6.04 -19.27 17.77
CA LEU A 3 -6.61 -18.29 18.70
C LEU A 3 -6.78 -16.88 18.11
N LEU A 4 -6.17 -16.58 16.95
CA LEU A 4 -6.33 -15.27 16.28
C LEU A 4 -7.59 -15.24 15.41
N ASP A 5 -7.99 -16.37 14.84
CA ASP A 5 -9.18 -16.47 13.98
C ASP A 5 -10.49 -16.31 14.77
N GLU A 6 -10.54 -16.81 16.02
CA GLU A 6 -11.71 -16.73 16.91
C GLU A 6 -12.04 -15.30 17.40
N ALA A 7 -11.09 -14.37 17.30
CA ALA A 7 -11.25 -12.95 17.67
C ALA A 7 -11.48 -12.02 16.45
N GLY A 8 -11.59 -12.58 15.25
CA GLY A 8 -11.72 -11.84 13.99
C GLY A 8 -10.41 -11.60 13.25
N GLY A 9 -9.26 -12.08 13.72
CA GLY A 9 -7.98 -11.99 12.98
C GLY A 9 -7.33 -10.60 12.95
N LEU A 10 -6.25 -10.46 12.18
CA LEU A 10 -5.54 -9.19 11.97
C LEU A 10 -6.29 -8.27 10.99
N GLU A 11 -7.14 -8.83 10.12
CA GLU A 11 -7.81 -8.09 9.05
C GLU A 11 -8.72 -6.97 9.55
N PRO A 12 -9.60 -7.15 10.57
CA PRO A 12 -10.44 -6.06 11.08
C PRO A 12 -9.63 -4.94 11.73
N PHE A 13 -8.48 -5.28 12.33
CA PHE A 13 -7.58 -4.30 12.89
C PHE A 13 -6.93 -3.45 11.79
N GLU A 14 -6.41 -4.10 10.74
CA GLU A 14 -5.81 -3.42 9.58
C GLU A 14 -6.86 -2.62 8.79
N GLN A 15 -8.08 -3.14 8.62
CA GLN A 15 -9.20 -2.41 8.01
C GLN A 15 -9.53 -1.14 8.80
N LYS A 16 -9.58 -1.24 10.14
CA LYS A 16 -9.80 -0.06 10.99
C LYS A 16 -8.66 0.94 10.88
N ALA A 17 -7.41 0.49 10.83
CA ALA A 17 -6.25 1.35 10.66
C ALA A 17 -6.26 2.06 9.29
N LEU A 18 -6.60 1.35 8.21
CA LEU A 18 -6.74 1.89 6.87
C LEU A 18 -7.87 2.94 6.81
N ALA A 19 -9.06 2.62 7.33
CA ALA A 19 -10.19 3.53 7.38
C ALA A 19 -9.85 4.83 8.13
N ALA A 20 -9.14 4.72 9.28
CA ALA A 20 -8.71 5.87 10.06
C ALA A 20 -7.68 6.74 9.30
N ALA A 21 -6.73 6.11 8.60
CA ALA A 21 -5.74 6.84 7.79
C ALA A 21 -6.38 7.60 6.61
N LEU A 22 -7.49 7.07 6.06
CA LEU A 22 -8.21 7.66 4.93
C LEU A 22 -9.25 8.73 5.33
N ALA A 23 -9.72 8.74 6.59
CA ALA A 23 -10.81 9.62 7.03
C ALA A 23 -10.59 11.11 6.71
N PRO A 24 -9.43 11.73 7.02
CA PRO A 24 -9.20 13.15 6.72
C PRO A 24 -9.20 13.45 5.22
N TRP A 25 -8.79 12.47 4.40
CA TRP A 25 -8.73 12.62 2.94
C TRP A 25 -10.10 12.49 2.29
N ARG A 26 -10.97 11.63 2.83
CA ARG A 26 -12.36 11.52 2.40
C ARG A 26 -13.15 12.79 2.68
N GLU A 27 -12.93 13.41 3.82
CA GLU A 27 -13.53 14.72 4.15
C GLU A 27 -13.01 15.82 3.21
N ARG A 28 -11.72 15.80 2.88
CA ARG A 28 -11.09 16.80 2.01
C ARG A 28 -11.43 16.63 0.53
N TYR A 29 -11.66 15.41 0.07
CA TYR A 29 -11.91 15.06 -1.34
C TYR A 29 -13.13 14.13 -1.47
N PRO A 30 -14.35 14.60 -1.17
CA PRO A 30 -15.55 13.77 -1.10
C PRO A 30 -15.97 13.14 -2.43
N ASP A 31 -15.62 13.77 -3.56
CA ASP A 31 -15.97 13.27 -4.90
C ASP A 31 -15.07 12.11 -5.37
N VAL A 32 -13.99 11.82 -4.64
CA VAL A 32 -13.07 10.72 -4.97
C VAL A 32 -13.61 9.43 -4.37
N ARG A 33 -14.09 8.52 -5.22
CA ARG A 33 -14.50 7.17 -4.78
C ARG A 33 -13.29 6.41 -4.26
N VAL A 34 -13.33 6.01 -2.99
CA VAL A 34 -12.29 5.20 -2.35
C VAL A 34 -12.77 3.77 -2.16
N ILE A 35 -12.02 2.80 -2.67
CA ILE A 35 -12.21 1.37 -2.41
C ILE A 35 -11.08 0.93 -1.49
N GLU A 36 -11.43 0.48 -0.29
CA GLU A 36 -10.47 -0.06 0.68
C GLU A 36 -10.21 -1.53 0.39
N HIS A 37 -8.95 -1.94 0.47
CA HIS A 37 -8.57 -3.34 0.29
C HIS A 37 -7.44 -3.68 1.27
N VAL A 38 -7.66 -4.69 2.09
CA VAL A 38 -6.67 -5.25 3.03
C VAL A 38 -6.49 -6.70 2.63
N GLU A 39 -5.24 -7.08 2.38
CA GLU A 39 -4.91 -8.43 1.94
C GLU A 39 -3.62 -8.92 2.59
N MET A 40 -3.65 -10.16 3.05
CA MET A 40 -2.48 -10.84 3.59
C MET A 40 -1.62 -11.40 2.46
N GLY A 41 -0.39 -10.91 2.34
CA GLY A 41 0.53 -11.42 1.33
C GLY A 41 1.79 -10.58 1.17
N SER A 42 2.58 -10.91 0.15
CA SER A 42 3.70 -10.07 -0.27
C SER A 42 3.14 -8.81 -0.93
N ALA A 43 3.31 -7.64 -0.29
CA ALA A 43 2.80 -6.37 -0.80
C ALA A 43 3.17 -6.10 -2.27
N GLY A 44 4.39 -6.44 -2.68
CA GLY A 44 4.81 -6.30 -4.08
C GLY A 44 3.99 -7.19 -5.03
N GLN A 45 3.77 -8.45 -4.68
CA GLN A 45 3.00 -9.39 -5.52
C GLN A 45 1.52 -9.02 -5.58
N VAL A 46 0.94 -8.62 -4.44
CA VAL A 46 -0.46 -8.16 -4.36
C VAL A 46 -0.66 -6.89 -5.19
N LEU A 47 0.27 -5.93 -5.13
CA LEU A 47 0.17 -4.74 -5.98
C LEU A 47 0.31 -5.06 -7.47
N LEU A 48 1.21 -5.98 -7.83
CA LEU A 48 1.39 -6.39 -9.22
C LEU A 48 0.18 -7.12 -9.79
N SER A 49 -0.55 -7.91 -8.98
CA SER A 49 -1.73 -8.64 -9.45
C SER A 49 -2.87 -7.71 -9.89
N VAL A 50 -2.94 -6.49 -9.35
CA VAL A 50 -3.95 -5.49 -9.72
C VAL A 50 -3.44 -4.43 -10.71
N ALA A 51 -2.12 -4.39 -10.96
CA ALA A 51 -1.46 -3.36 -11.78
C ALA A 51 -2.05 -3.27 -13.20
N GLY A 52 -2.43 -4.40 -13.80
CA GLY A 52 -2.97 -4.44 -15.16
C GLY A 52 -4.32 -3.73 -15.35
N THR A 53 -5.01 -3.38 -14.27
CA THR A 53 -6.28 -2.62 -14.32
C THR A 53 -6.13 -1.17 -13.87
N ALA A 54 -4.93 -0.77 -13.41
CA ALA A 54 -4.66 0.56 -12.90
C ALA A 54 -4.13 1.49 -14.00
N GLN A 55 -4.58 2.75 -13.98
CA GLN A 55 -4.01 3.80 -14.84
C GLN A 55 -2.73 4.41 -14.24
N LEU A 56 -2.56 4.32 -12.92
CA LEU A 56 -1.41 4.80 -12.17
C LEU A 56 -1.33 4.04 -10.84
N MET A 57 -0.15 3.53 -10.50
CA MET A 57 0.15 3.00 -9.18
C MET A 57 0.97 4.02 -8.38
N VAL A 58 0.55 4.30 -7.14
CA VAL A 58 1.25 5.24 -6.25
C VAL A 58 1.80 4.47 -5.05
N VAL A 59 3.11 4.56 -4.82
CA VAL A 59 3.78 3.93 -3.67
C VAL A 59 4.67 4.91 -2.92
N GLY A 60 4.72 4.76 -1.61
CA GLY A 60 5.63 5.55 -0.77
C GLY A 60 7.09 5.13 -0.94
N ARG A 61 7.99 6.11 -0.93
CA ARG A 61 9.43 5.88 -0.83
C ARG A 61 9.80 5.70 0.63
N ARG A 62 10.07 4.47 1.04
CA ARG A 62 10.67 4.23 2.35
C ARG A 62 12.13 4.69 2.32
N ALA A 63 12.42 5.87 2.84
CA ALA A 63 13.78 6.38 2.96
C ALA A 63 14.48 5.73 4.16
N HIS A 64 15.09 4.56 3.96
CA HIS A 64 16.09 4.09 4.92
C HIS A 64 17.42 4.74 4.58
N ARG A 65 17.93 5.64 5.44
CA ARG A 65 19.35 5.99 5.36
C ARG A 65 20.12 4.75 5.74
N THR A 66 20.97 4.28 4.84
CA THR A 66 21.95 3.23 5.14
C THR A 66 23.34 3.84 5.01
N ALA A 67 24.36 3.17 5.56
CA ALA A 67 25.75 3.57 5.37
C ALA A 67 26.17 3.66 3.88
N VAL A 68 25.38 3.07 2.97
CA VAL A 68 25.63 2.98 1.53
C VAL A 68 24.70 3.91 0.72
N GLY A 69 24.03 4.87 1.38
CA GLY A 69 23.18 5.86 0.72
C GLY A 69 21.68 5.55 0.78
N ALA A 70 20.91 6.29 -0.02
CA ALA A 70 19.45 6.20 -0.06
C ALA A 70 19.01 4.96 -0.86
N ARG A 71 18.22 4.09 -0.23
CA ARG A 71 17.63 2.93 -0.89
C ARG A 71 16.14 3.14 -1.11
N ILE A 72 15.66 2.73 -2.28
CA ILE A 72 14.23 2.51 -2.55
C ILE A 72 13.84 1.20 -1.84
N GLY A 73 12.70 1.19 -1.14
CA GLY A 73 12.23 0.01 -0.42
C GLY A 73 11.89 -1.15 -1.36
N SER A 74 11.91 -2.39 -0.87
CA SER A 74 11.68 -3.61 -1.68
C SER A 74 10.38 -3.59 -2.46
N VAL A 75 9.29 -3.07 -1.87
CA VAL A 75 7.99 -2.93 -2.55
C VAL A 75 8.09 -1.98 -3.73
N ALA A 76 8.58 -0.75 -3.49
CA ALA A 76 8.74 0.26 -4.53
C ALA A 76 9.69 -0.21 -5.64
N TYR A 77 10.78 -0.91 -5.29
CA TYR A 77 11.68 -1.52 -6.27
C TYR A 77 10.96 -2.58 -7.11
N GLY A 78 10.24 -3.51 -6.47
CA GLY A 78 9.52 -4.57 -7.16
C GLY A 78 8.47 -4.05 -8.14
N VAL A 79 7.66 -3.08 -7.72
CA VAL A 79 6.61 -2.52 -8.60
C VAL A 79 7.21 -1.69 -9.74
N LEU A 80 8.29 -0.93 -9.50
CA LEU A 80 8.95 -0.15 -10.56
C LEU A 80 9.45 -1.01 -11.72
N HIS A 81 9.88 -2.24 -11.43
CA HIS A 81 10.45 -3.13 -12.44
C HIS A 81 9.41 -4.03 -13.12
N HIS A 82 8.23 -4.21 -12.54
CA HIS A 82 7.30 -5.26 -12.97
C HIS A 82 5.85 -4.80 -13.15
N ALA A 83 5.48 -3.57 -12.78
CA ALA A 83 4.11 -3.12 -12.92
C ALA A 83 3.77 -2.86 -14.40
N ASP A 84 2.61 -3.33 -14.83
CA ASP A 84 2.05 -3.10 -16.16
C ASP A 84 1.38 -1.71 -16.31
N CYS A 85 1.64 -0.79 -15.37
CA CYS A 85 1.12 0.58 -15.38
C CYS A 85 2.19 1.58 -14.93
N PRO A 86 2.03 2.89 -15.25
CA PRO A 86 2.90 3.94 -14.71
C PRO A 86 2.95 3.89 -13.16
N VAL A 87 4.14 4.13 -12.60
CA VAL A 87 4.37 4.12 -11.14
C VAL A 87 4.88 5.47 -10.66
N ALA A 88 4.17 6.09 -9.72
CA ALA A 88 4.61 7.26 -8.98
C ALA A 88 5.20 6.86 -7.61
N VAL A 89 6.46 7.21 -7.39
CA VAL A 89 7.16 6.97 -6.12
C VAL A 89 7.26 8.27 -5.33
N VAL A 90 6.53 8.36 -4.23
CA VAL A 90 6.36 9.61 -3.46
C VAL A 90 7.35 9.67 -2.29
N PRO A 91 8.22 10.69 -2.18
CA PRO A 91 9.10 10.86 -1.02
C PRO A 91 8.30 11.12 0.26
N PRO A 92 8.86 10.88 1.46
CA PRO A 92 8.27 11.38 2.69
C PRO A 92 8.14 12.91 2.63
N ALA A 93 7.07 13.42 3.26
CA ALA A 93 6.83 14.85 3.43
C ALA A 93 7.88 15.51 4.32
#